data_AF-A0A3C1BUN3-F1
#
_entry.id   AF-A0A3C1BUN3-F1
#
_cell.length_a   1.000
_cell.length_b   1.000
_cell.length_c   1.000
_cell.angle_alpha   90.00
_cell.angle_beta   90.00
_cell.angle_gamma   90.00
#
_symmetry.space_group_name_H-M   'P 1'
#
loop_
_entity.id
_entity.type
_entity.pdbx_description
1 polymer ?
#
loop_
_entity_poly.entity_id
_entity_poly.type
_entity_poly.pdbx_seq_one_letter_code
_entity_poly.pdbx_strand_id
1 'polypeptide(L)' 'MKIFLDTANIKEIKDAVDIGIIDGVTTNPSLIAKEQGCDFKEVIKEICGIVNGPVSAEVIALDWENMV' A
#
# COMPACT_ATOMS: atom_id res chain seq x y z
N MET A 1 0.19 -5.53 -19.94
CA MET A 1 -0.69 -5.68 -18.76
C MET A 1 0.19 -5.47 -17.53
N LYS A 2 -0.27 -4.72 -16.54
CA LYS A 2 0.46 -4.52 -15.28
C LYS A 2 -0.16 -5.36 -14.17
N ILE A 3 0.64 -5.82 -13.21
CA ILE A 3 0.21 -6.60 -12.06
C ILE A 3 0.39 -5.75 -10.80
N PHE A 4 -0.69 -5.59 -10.04
CA PHE A 4 -0.66 -4.89 -8.76
C PHE A 4 -0.99 -5.88 -7.65
N LEU A 5 -0.28 -5.77 -6.53
CA LEU A 5 -0.57 -6.55 -5.34
C LEU A 5 -1.49 -5.76 -4.42
N ASP A 6 -2.62 -6.36 -4.02
CA ASP A 6 -3.61 -5.74 -3.15
C ASP A 6 -3.43 -6.22 -1.70
N THR A 7 -2.48 -5.58 -1.00
CA THR A 7 -2.13 -5.93 0.38
C THR A 7 -1.46 -4.74 1.07
N ALA A 8 -1.55 -4.71 2.40
CA ALA A 8 -0.73 -3.83 3.24
C ALA A 8 0.40 -4.60 3.95
N ASN A 9 0.48 -5.92 3.73
CA ASN A 9 1.46 -6.77 4.39
C ASN A 9 2.85 -6.60 3.78
N ILE A 10 3.75 -6.01 4.57
CA ILE A 10 5.13 -5.72 4.14
C ILE A 10 5.89 -6.96 3.66
N LYS A 11 5.67 -8.12 4.29
CA LYS A 11 6.38 -9.35 3.91
C LYS A 11 5.93 -9.84 2.53
N GLU A 12 4.62 -9.87 2.28
CA GLU A 12 4.08 -10.26 0.97
C GLU A 12 4.57 -9.33 -0.15
N ILE A 13 4.65 -8.03 0.15
CA ILE A 13 5.15 -7.03 -0.80
C ILE A 13 6.63 -7.27 -1.12
N LYS A 14 7.48 -7.48 -0.09
CA LYS A 14 8.90 -7.81 -0.28
C LYS A 14 9.06 -9.07 -1.12
N ASP A 15 8.35 -10.14 -0.76
CA ASP A 15 8.41 -11.42 -1.48
C ASP A 15 7.99 -11.25 -2.96
N ALA A 16 6.94 -10.48 -3.25
CA ALA A 16 6.47 -10.24 -4.61
C ALA A 16 7.40 -9.35 -5.45
N VAL A 17 8.04 -8.34 -4.82
CA VAL A 17 9.08 -7.53 -5.46
C VAL A 17 10.31 -8.37 -5.77
N ASP A 18 10.75 -9.23 -4.85
CA ASP A 18 11.91 -10.12 -5.03
C ASP A 18 11.71 -11.13 -6.17
N ILE A 19 10.47 -11.62 -6.36
CA ILE A 19 10.11 -12.47 -7.50
C ILE A 19 10.06 -11.66 -8.82
N GLY A 20 9.86 -10.33 -8.75
CA GLY A 20 9.88 -9.44 -9.90
C GLY A 20 8.61 -9.49 -10.76
N ILE A 21 7.46 -9.82 -10.15
CA ILE A 21 6.18 -10.03 -10.86
C ILE A 21 5.18 -8.89 -10.74
N ILE A 22 5.41 -7.92 -9.82
CA ILE A 22 4.47 -6.82 -9.57
C ILE A 22 5.04 -5.48 -10.06
N ASP A 23 4.16 -4.63 -10.58
CA ASP A 23 4.44 -3.27 -11.05
C ASP A 23 4.08 -2.20 -10.00
N GLY A 24 3.32 -2.56 -8.97
CA GLY A 24 2.82 -1.64 -7.94
C GLY A 24 1.97 -2.33 -6.87
N VAL A 25 1.47 -1.52 -5.93
CA VAL A 25 0.65 -1.99 -4.79
C VAL A 25 -0.60 -1.13 -4.64
N THR A 26 -1.71 -1.75 -4.27
CA THR A 26 -2.93 -1.06 -3.82
C THR A 26 -3.19 -1.34 -2.35
N THR A 27 -3.59 -0.30 -1.62
CA THR A 27 -3.97 -0.40 -0.21
C THR A 27 -5.32 0.27 0.01
N ASN A 28 -5.99 -0.13 1.09
CA ASN A 28 -7.21 0.50 1.58
C ASN A 28 -7.21 0.44 3.12
N PRO A 29 -8.11 1.18 3.80
CA PRO A 29 -8.13 1.23 5.27
C PRO A 29 -8.34 -0.14 5.92
N SER A 30 -9.08 -1.04 5.25
CA SER A 30 -9.36 -2.38 5.78
C SER A 30 -8.14 -3.29 5.74
N LEU A 31 -7.29 -3.18 4.71
CA LEU A 31 -6.03 -3.92 4.61
C LEU A 31 -5.03 -3.41 5.67
N ILE A 32 -4.90 -2.10 5.79
CA ILE A 32 -3.96 -1.49 6.75
C ILE A 32 -4.40 -1.76 8.20
N ALA A 33 -5.70 -1.75 8.49
CA ALA A 33 -6.22 -2.07 9.82
C ALA A 33 -5.90 -3.51 10.28
N LYS A 34 -5.60 -4.43 9.36
CA LYS A 34 -5.15 -5.80 9.71
C LYS A 34 -3.69 -5.84 10.15
N GLU A 35 -2.89 -4.87 9.71
CA GLU A 35 -1.48 -4.75 10.08
C GLU A 35 -1.39 -4.04 11.44
N GLN A 36 -1.29 -4.84 12.50
CA GLN A 36 -1.39 -4.35 13.88
C GLN A 36 -0.26 -3.37 14.26
N GLY A 37 -0.60 -2.33 15.03
CA GLY A 37 0.38 -1.51 15.75
C GLY A 37 1.17 -0.52 14.91
N CYS A 38 0.80 -0.30 13.65
CA CYS A 38 1.53 0.59 12.74
C CYS A 38 0.72 1.85 12.40
N ASP A 39 1.39 3.00 12.37
CA ASP A 39 0.80 4.23 11.84
C ASP A 39 0.62 4.11 10.32
N PHE A 40 -0.56 4.51 9.81
CA PHE A 40 -0.89 4.44 8.38
C PHE A 40 0.19 5.07 7.50
N LYS A 41 0.70 6.25 7.86
CA LYS A 41 1.68 6.95 7.02
C LYS A 41 3.02 6.24 7.02
N GLU A 42 3.41 5.63 8.14
CA GLU A 42 4.63 4.83 8.22
C GLU A 42 4.54 3.56 7.38
N VAL A 43 3.40 2.86 7.39
CA VAL A 43 3.16 1.70 6.51
C VAL A 43 3.27 2.11 5.04
N ILE A 44 2.58 3.17 4.62
CA ILE A 44 2.63 3.63 3.22
C ILE A 44 4.05 4.05 2.83
N LYS A 45 4.79 4.75 3.70
CA LYS A 45 6.19 5.10 3.45
C LYS A 45 7.06 3.87 3.27
N GLU A 46 6.89 2.84 4.10
CA GLU A 46 7.65 1.60 3.96
C GLU A 46 7.34 0.92 2.62
N ILE A 47 6.06 0.82 2.24
CA ILE A 47 5.65 0.25 0.94
C ILE A 47 6.28 1.02 -0.22
N CYS A 48 6.23 2.36 -0.20
CA CYS A 48 6.87 3.21 -1.22
C CYS A 48 8.40 3.06 -1.26
N GLY A 49 9.03 2.69 -0.15
CA GLY A 49 10.46 2.41 -0.10
C GLY A 49 10.86 1.06 -0.69
N ILE A 50 9.94 0.09 -0.70
CA ILE A 50 10.16 -1.27 -1.23
C ILE A 50 9.78 -1.34 -2.72
N VAL A 51 8.68 -0.70 -3.09
CA VAL A 51 8.07 -0.82 -4.42
C VAL A 51 8.55 0.32 -5.30
N ASN A 52 9.34 -0.01 -6.33
CA ASN A 52 9.74 0.95 -7.37
C ASN A 52 8.63 1.12 -8.42
N GLY A 53 7.45 1.55 -7.99
CA GLY A 53 6.23 1.61 -8.79
C GLY A 53 5.09 2.34 -8.07
N PRO A 54 3.91 2.45 -8.68
CA PRO A 54 2.79 3.17 -8.08
C PRO A 54 2.27 2.46 -6.83
N VAL A 55 1.99 3.24 -5.79
CA VAL A 55 1.37 2.79 -4.54
C VAL A 55 0.09 3.60 -4.33
N SER A 56 -1.06 2.93 -4.38
CA SER A 56 -2.35 3.57 -4.11
C SER A 56 -2.65 3.53 -2.62
N ALA A 57 -3.01 4.69 -2.06
CA ALA A 57 -3.41 4.85 -0.66
C ALA A 57 -4.71 5.64 -0.59
N GLU A 58 -5.72 5.09 0.09
CA GLU A 58 -7.03 5.73 0.25
C GLU A 58 -7.05 6.69 1.44
N VAL A 59 -7.78 7.80 1.27
CA VAL A 59 -8.12 8.73 2.35
C VAL A 59 -9.37 8.27 3.10
N ILE A 60 -9.57 8.78 4.32
CA ILE A 60 -10.73 8.42 5.17
C ILE A 60 -11.86 9.45 5.09
N ALA A 61 -11.54 10.68 4.71
CA ALA A 61 -12.52 11.74 4.56
C ALA A 61 -13.57 11.38 3.50
N LEU A 62 -14.79 11.89 3.67
CA LEU A 62 -15.91 11.69 2.74
C LEU A 62 -16.32 12.98 2.02
N ASP A 63 -15.88 14.13 2.54
CA ASP A 63 -16.08 15.45 1.94
C ASP A 63 -14.86 15.86 1.11
N TRP A 64 -15.11 16.70 0.09
CA TRP A 64 -14.07 17.12 -0.85
C TRP A 64 -12.96 17.91 -0.17
N GLU A 65 -13.32 18.82 0.75
CA GLU A 65 -12.38 19.70 1.43
C GLU A 65 -11.33 18.93 2.25
N ASN A 66 -11.71 17.82 2.88
CA ASN A 66 -10.80 17.00 3.66
C ASN A 66 -10.11 15.88 2.84
N MET A 67 -10.52 15.66 1.58
CA MET A 67 -9.83 14.76 0.65
C MET A 67 -8.67 15.43 -0.11
N VAL A 68 -8.73 16.74 -0.36
CA VAL A 68 -7.84 17.49 -1.27
C VAL A 68 -6.94 18.49 -0.55
#